data_AF-A0AAD4YQT1-F1
#
_entry.id   AF-A0AAD4YQT1-F1
#
_cell.length_a   1.000
_cell.length_b   1.000
_cell.length_c   1.000
_cell.angle_alpha   90.00
_cell.angle_beta   90.00
_cell.angle_gamma   90.00
#
_symmetry.space_group_name_H-M   'P 1'
#
loop_
_entity.id
_entity.type
_entity.pdbx_description
1 polymer ?
#
loop_
_entity_poly.entity_id
_entity_poly.type
_entity_poly.pdbx_seq_one_letter_code
_entity_poly.pdbx_strand_id
1 'polypeptide(L)'
;MISDILLEQKLTAALRMLAYGASAEYVDDIARMRKSTILKCLVRFYDAVKNVYTREYLHKPMSRDLQRLLQKAKARGFPRMIGSIDCMHWQWKNCPTAWQGEYGNWKGKKSIILEAAGSFDCWVWHAFFGVAGSQNELNVLGQSSVFNEGFYKAPKFHSAFRLTQQQQPCKSCSRVSLSFLRKYLHRNCSEDKAVTMSKLSSDGLREAIAQIKTNSETKKRNFTETVELQIGLKNYDPQKDKRFSGSVRLPHIPRPKMRVCMLGDAQHVEEAEKMGLDYMDVESLKKLNKNKKLVKKLAKKYHAFLASEAVIKQIPRLLGPGLNKAGKFPTLVSHQESLEAKVNETKAMVKFQLKKVLCMGVAVGNLAMEEKQIFQNVQLSVNFLVSLLKKNWQNVRSLNLKSTMGKAIRIY
;
A
#
# COMPACT_ATOMS: atom_id res chain seq x y z
N MET A 1 33.16 20.31 30.82
CA MET A 1 32.52 18.99 31.03
C MET A 1 31.56 18.69 29.87
N ILE A 2 32.00 17.96 28.84
CA ILE A 2 31.16 17.51 27.71
C ILE A 2 31.44 16.02 27.46
N SER A 3 31.46 15.22 28.54
CA SER A 3 31.97 13.85 28.51
C SER A 3 30.94 12.77 28.83
N ASP A 4 29.65 13.06 29.02
CA ASP A 4 28.65 12.02 29.34
C ASP A 4 27.38 12.12 28.50
N ILE A 5 27.52 12.22 27.18
CA ILE A 5 26.41 11.91 26.27
C ILE A 5 26.72 10.57 25.61
N LEU A 6 25.89 9.56 25.90
CA LEU A 6 26.02 8.20 25.35
C LEU A 6 26.14 8.25 23.82
N LEU A 7 27.09 7.47 23.28
CA LEU A 7 27.30 7.34 21.83
C LEU A 7 26.00 6.92 21.12
N GLU A 8 25.22 6.05 21.75
CA GLU A 8 23.92 5.58 21.27
C GLU A 8 22.91 6.73 21.08
N GLN A 9 22.92 7.74 21.96
CA GLN A 9 22.04 8.90 21.84
C GLN A 9 22.43 9.77 20.65
N LYS A 10 23.74 9.96 20.42
CA LYS A 10 24.28 10.70 19.26
C LYS A 10 23.92 10.01 17.94
N LEU A 11 24.06 8.68 17.90
CA LEU A 11 23.70 7.87 16.74
C LEU A 11 22.19 7.85 16.50
N THR A 12 21.40 7.66 17.55
CA THR A 12 19.93 7.65 17.45
C THR A 12 19.38 8.98 16.97
N ALA A 13 19.95 10.11 17.43
CA ALA A 13 19.58 11.43 16.95
C ALA A 13 19.88 11.61 15.45
N ALA A 14 21.09 11.22 15.01
CA ALA A 14 21.46 11.28 13.60
C ALA A 14 20.55 10.38 12.74
N LEU A 15 20.34 9.13 13.15
CA LEU A 15 19.49 8.17 12.45
C LEU A 15 18.03 8.63 12.37
N ARG A 16 17.47 9.21 13.43
CA ARG A 16 16.09 9.73 13.40
C ARG A 16 15.95 10.95 12.50
N MET A 17 16.93 11.87 12.53
CA MET A 17 16.94 13.00 11.60
C MET A 17 16.96 12.54 10.14
N LEU A 18 17.71 11.49 9.84
CA LEU A 18 17.84 10.91 8.51
C LEU A 18 16.61 10.08 8.09
N ALA A 19 16.12 9.20 8.97
CA ALA A 19 15.02 8.30 8.68
C ALA A 19 13.66 8.99 8.57
N TYR A 20 13.43 10.03 9.37
CA TYR A 20 12.13 10.72 9.43
C TYR A 20 12.16 12.13 8.82
N GLY A 21 13.33 12.64 8.43
CA GLY A 21 13.43 14.03 8.01
C GLY A 21 13.00 14.99 9.12
N ALA A 22 13.30 14.65 10.38
CA ALA A 22 12.96 15.45 11.56
C ALA A 22 13.88 16.66 11.69
N SER A 23 13.35 17.82 12.10
CA SER A 23 14.16 19.00 12.39
C SER A 23 15.05 18.74 13.61
N ALA A 24 16.17 19.44 13.72
CA ALA A 24 17.03 19.32 14.90
C ALA A 24 16.32 19.77 16.19
N GLU A 25 15.24 20.56 16.10
CA GLU A 25 14.37 20.93 17.23
C GLU A 25 13.54 19.76 17.71
N TYR A 26 12.88 19.03 16.80
CA TYR A 26 12.09 17.85 17.15
C TYR A 26 12.93 16.72 17.75
N VAL A 27 14.21 16.63 17.34
CA VAL A 27 15.14 15.63 17.85
C VAL A 27 15.79 16.06 19.17
N ASP A 28 15.83 17.36 19.46
CA ASP A 28 16.27 17.90 20.76
C ASP A 28 15.36 17.39 21.89
N ASP A 29 14.04 17.50 21.71
CA ASP A 29 13.04 17.08 22.70
C ASP A 29 13.17 15.60 23.10
N ILE A 30 13.60 14.76 22.16
CA ILE A 30 13.67 13.31 22.37
C ILE A 30 15.07 12.85 22.78
N ALA A 31 16.11 13.45 22.21
CA ALA A 31 17.49 13.07 22.47
C ALA A 31 18.13 13.87 23.61
N ARG A 32 17.44 14.90 24.13
CA ARG A 32 17.90 15.82 25.19
C ARG A 32 19.29 16.38 24.91
N MET A 33 19.50 16.87 23.68
CA MET A 33 20.80 17.33 23.19
C MET A 33 20.68 18.67 22.49
N ARG A 34 21.52 19.64 22.88
CA ARG A 34 21.58 20.94 22.19
C ARG A 34 21.65 20.77 20.66
N LYS A 35 20.81 21.53 19.95
CA LYS A 35 20.73 21.62 18.49
C LYS A 35 22.08 21.67 17.75
N SER A 36 23.04 22.43 18.26
CA SER A 36 24.39 22.55 17.68
C SER A 36 25.18 21.24 17.74
N THR A 37 25.02 20.48 18.83
CA THR A 37 25.61 19.15 19.01
C THR A 37 24.95 18.12 18.11
N ILE A 38 23.62 18.16 17.96
CA ILE A 38 22.88 17.27 17.04
C ILE A 38 23.36 17.46 15.60
N LEU A 39 23.51 18.70 15.14
CA LEU A 39 24.00 19.00 13.79
C LEU A 39 25.44 18.53 13.58
N LYS A 40 26.34 18.74 14.55
CA LYS A 40 27.72 18.22 14.50
C LYS A 40 27.74 16.69 14.45
N CYS A 41 26.89 16.01 15.21
CA CYS A 41 26.78 14.54 15.19
C CYS A 41 26.28 14.04 13.84
N LEU A 42 25.30 14.72 13.24
CA LEU A 42 24.77 14.38 11.93
C LEU A 42 25.83 14.51 10.82
N VAL A 43 26.65 15.57 10.85
CA VAL A 43 27.75 15.76 9.89
C VAL A 43 28.80 14.65 10.05
N ARG A 44 29.25 14.37 11.27
CA ARG A 44 30.23 13.29 11.52
C ARG A 44 29.71 11.90 11.14
N PHE A 45 28.43 11.63 11.41
CA PHE A 45 27.78 10.38 11.00
C PHE A 45 27.71 10.27 9.47
N TYR A 46 27.36 11.36 8.79
CA TYR A 46 27.35 11.41 7.34
C TYR A 46 28.74 11.18 6.73
N ASP A 47 29.78 11.82 7.26
CA ASP A 47 31.15 11.62 6.79
C ASP A 47 31.62 10.16 6.98
N ALA A 48 31.28 9.54 8.11
CA ALA A 48 31.56 8.12 8.34
C ALA A 48 30.84 7.21 7.34
N VAL A 49 29.54 7.43 7.11
CA VAL A 49 28.75 6.69 6.11
C VAL A 49 29.33 6.89 4.71
N LYS A 50 29.69 8.12 4.35
CA LYS A 50 30.35 8.42 3.08
C LYS A 50 31.65 7.61 2.98
N ASN A 51 32.50 7.60 3.99
CA ASN A 51 33.77 6.88 3.93
C ASN A 51 33.62 5.36 3.78
N VAL A 52 32.64 4.75 4.46
CA VAL A 52 32.38 3.31 4.40
C VAL A 52 31.76 2.91 3.05
N TYR A 53 30.70 3.61 2.63
CA TYR A 53 29.89 3.18 1.50
C TYR A 53 30.35 3.75 0.14
N THR A 54 31.22 4.77 0.12
CA THR A 54 31.67 5.37 -1.16
C THR A 54 32.42 4.38 -2.03
N ARG A 55 33.25 3.51 -1.43
CA ARG A 55 34.07 2.55 -2.18
C ARG A 55 33.24 1.46 -2.86
N GLU A 56 32.13 1.06 -2.24
CA GLU A 56 31.31 -0.06 -2.70
C GLU A 56 30.10 0.38 -3.54
N TYR A 57 29.46 1.50 -3.19
CA TYR A 57 28.18 1.91 -3.82
C TYR A 57 28.25 3.21 -4.63
N LEU A 58 29.31 4.00 -4.52
CA LEU A 58 29.48 5.30 -5.23
C LEU A 58 30.83 5.38 -5.95
N HIS A 59 31.18 4.34 -6.71
CA HIS A 59 32.37 4.31 -7.55
C HIS A 59 32.03 4.54 -9.04
N LYS A 60 33.02 4.99 -9.82
CA LYS A 60 32.89 5.06 -11.28
C LYS A 60 32.70 3.65 -11.84
N PRO A 61 31.82 3.43 -12.82
CA PRO A 61 31.61 2.10 -13.38
C PRO A 61 32.93 1.57 -13.97
N MET A 62 33.32 0.36 -13.57
CA MET A 62 34.48 -0.32 -14.13
C MET A 62 34.08 -1.05 -15.42
N SER A 63 35.04 -1.39 -16.28
CA SER A 63 34.78 -2.09 -17.55
C SER A 63 33.95 -3.38 -17.36
N ARG A 64 34.16 -4.09 -16.25
CA ARG A 64 33.38 -5.28 -15.85
C ARG A 64 31.91 -4.97 -15.58
N ASP A 65 31.61 -3.83 -14.97
CA ASP A 65 30.25 -3.42 -14.61
C ASP A 65 29.48 -3.01 -15.86
N LEU A 66 30.15 -2.29 -16.78
CA LEU A 66 29.58 -1.98 -18.09
C LEU A 66 29.27 -3.23 -18.90
N GLN A 67 30.19 -4.19 -18.99
CA GLN A 67 29.96 -5.44 -19.71
C GLN A 67 28.75 -6.20 -19.14
N ARG A 68 28.65 -6.28 -17.80
CA ARG A 68 27.51 -6.88 -17.11
C ARG A 68 26.18 -6.19 -17.44
N LEU A 69 26.16 -4.86 -17.41
CA LEU A 69 24.97 -4.06 -17.69
C LEU A 69 24.52 -4.21 -19.16
N LEU A 70 25.47 -4.13 -20.09
CA LEU A 70 25.22 -4.30 -21.53
C LEU A 70 24.71 -5.70 -21.86
N GLN A 71 25.25 -6.75 -21.22
CA GLN A 71 24.79 -8.12 -21.41
C GLN A 71 23.36 -8.32 -20.91
N LYS A 72 23.02 -7.78 -19.72
CA LYS A 72 21.65 -7.80 -19.18
C LYS A 72 20.67 -7.01 -20.03
N ALA A 73 21.06 -5.84 -20.51
CA ALA A 73 20.21 -5.01 -21.37
C ALA A 73 19.95 -5.69 -22.73
N LYS A 74 20.97 -6.34 -23.31
CA LYS A 74 20.84 -7.15 -24.52
C LYS A 74 19.87 -8.31 -24.32
N ALA A 75 19.93 -9.02 -23.18
CA ALA A 75 19.01 -10.11 -22.86
C ALA A 75 17.55 -9.65 -22.70
N ARG A 76 17.32 -8.37 -22.36
CA ARG A 76 15.99 -7.75 -22.23
C ARG A 76 15.52 -7.04 -23.50
N GLY A 77 16.24 -7.17 -24.62
CA GLY A 77 15.86 -6.59 -25.92
C GLY A 77 16.33 -5.15 -26.17
N PHE A 78 17.17 -4.59 -25.29
CA PHE A 78 17.69 -3.23 -25.40
C PHE A 78 19.23 -3.23 -25.53
N PRO A 79 19.78 -3.58 -26.71
CA PRO A 79 21.22 -3.58 -26.92
C PRO A 79 21.78 -2.16 -26.74
N ARG A 80 22.92 -2.03 -26.05
CA ARG A 80 23.67 -0.78 -25.78
C ARG A 80 23.13 0.12 -24.65
N MET A 81 22.07 -0.26 -23.95
CA MET A 81 21.60 0.48 -22.78
C MET A 81 22.42 0.13 -21.52
N ILE A 82 22.86 1.14 -20.78
CA ILE A 82 23.68 0.99 -19.56
C ILE A 82 22.88 1.34 -18.30
N GLY A 83 21.89 2.23 -18.42
CA GLY A 83 21.03 2.64 -17.32
C GLY A 83 20.06 3.74 -17.73
N SER A 84 19.32 4.25 -16.75
CA SER A 84 18.39 5.36 -16.90
C SER A 84 18.90 6.58 -16.14
N ILE A 85 18.76 7.75 -16.76
CA ILE A 85 19.05 9.05 -16.16
C ILE A 85 17.73 9.75 -15.89
N ASP A 86 17.54 10.24 -14.66
CA ASP A 86 16.31 10.89 -14.24
C ASP A 86 16.62 12.18 -13.48
N CYS A 87 15.77 13.18 -13.67
CA CYS A 87 15.83 14.48 -13.02
C CYS A 87 14.67 14.61 -12.03
N MET A 88 14.95 15.05 -10.80
CA MET A 88 13.92 15.29 -9.79
C MET A 88 13.99 16.69 -9.22
N HIS A 89 12.86 17.40 -9.27
CA HIS A 89 12.70 18.69 -8.58
C HIS A 89 12.50 18.48 -7.08
N TRP A 90 13.42 19.02 -6.29
CA TRP A 90 13.36 19.00 -4.84
C TRP A 90 12.95 20.36 -4.28
N GLN A 91 11.83 20.43 -3.56
CA GLN A 91 11.36 21.69 -2.98
C GLN A 91 12.31 22.22 -1.90
N TRP A 92 12.79 23.45 -2.11
CA TRP A 92 13.68 24.16 -1.20
C TRP A 92 12.88 25.14 -0.34
N LYS A 93 12.37 24.64 0.80
CA LYS A 93 11.50 25.41 1.71
C LYS A 93 12.19 26.64 2.32
N ASN A 94 13.50 26.57 2.56
CA ASN A 94 14.29 27.63 3.21
C ASN A 94 15.28 28.30 2.24
N CYS A 95 14.87 28.53 1.00
CA CYS A 95 15.71 29.20 0.00
C CYS A 95 15.96 30.67 0.40
N PRO A 96 17.22 31.12 0.54
CA PRO A 96 17.57 32.50 0.85
C PRO A 96 16.93 33.48 -0.13
N THR A 97 16.50 34.66 0.34
CA THR A 97 15.77 35.67 -0.46
C THR A 97 16.50 36.05 -1.75
N ALA A 98 17.83 36.17 -1.69
CA ALA A 98 18.66 36.49 -2.85
C ALA A 98 18.59 35.46 -3.99
N TRP A 99 18.26 34.19 -3.70
CA TRP A 99 18.31 33.09 -4.68
C TRP A 99 16.91 32.65 -5.11
N GLN A 100 15.86 33.34 -4.65
CA GLN A 100 14.47 32.96 -4.92
C GLN A 100 14.06 33.20 -6.38
N GLY A 101 14.70 34.16 -7.06
CA GLY A 101 14.46 34.45 -8.47
C GLY A 101 14.93 33.31 -9.37
N GLU A 102 16.17 32.85 -9.21
CA GLU A 102 16.76 31.80 -10.04
C GLU A 102 16.19 30.40 -9.76
N TYR A 103 15.83 30.09 -8.51
CA TYR A 103 15.37 28.76 -8.11
C TYR A 103 13.85 28.64 -8.03
N GLY A 104 13.13 29.72 -8.37
CA GLY A 104 11.67 29.78 -8.37
C GLY A 104 11.07 29.25 -9.67
N ASN A 105 10.11 28.34 -9.55
CA ASN A 105 9.29 27.89 -10.67
C ASN A 105 8.14 28.90 -10.89
N TRP A 106 7.49 28.92 -12.06
CA TRP A 106 6.33 29.80 -12.37
C TRP A 106 5.18 29.72 -11.34
N LYS A 107 5.08 28.61 -10.60
CA LYS A 107 4.09 28.39 -9.52
C LYS A 107 4.55 28.89 -8.14
N GLY A 108 5.61 29.70 -8.05
CA GLY A 108 6.15 30.28 -6.80
C GLY A 108 6.82 29.29 -5.85
N LYS A 109 6.90 28.00 -6.22
CA LYS A 109 7.64 26.98 -5.46
C LYS A 109 9.11 27.07 -5.84
N LYS A 110 9.99 26.99 -4.84
CA LYS A 110 11.44 27.04 -5.04
C LYS A 110 11.96 25.62 -5.08
N SER A 111 12.74 25.25 -6.09
CA SER A 111 13.26 23.89 -6.20
C SER A 111 14.72 23.84 -6.65
N ILE A 112 15.42 22.79 -6.23
CA ILE A 112 16.74 22.41 -6.72
C ILE A 112 16.57 21.08 -7.46
N ILE A 113 17.21 20.94 -8.61
CA ILE A 113 17.15 19.72 -9.41
C ILE A 113 18.28 18.79 -8.99
N LEU A 114 17.90 17.54 -8.80
CA LEU A 114 18.77 16.40 -8.63
C LEU A 114 18.77 15.61 -9.93
N GLU A 115 19.94 15.45 -10.52
CA GLU A 115 20.17 14.55 -11.65
C GLU A 115 20.79 13.26 -11.13
N ALA A 116 20.26 12.10 -11.52
CA ALA A 116 20.83 10.83 -11.11
C ALA A 116 20.73 9.77 -12.20
N ALA A 117 21.84 9.07 -12.42
CA ALA A 117 21.91 7.95 -13.34
C ALA A 117 22.10 6.64 -12.58
N GLY A 118 21.30 5.65 -12.93
CA GLY A 118 21.28 4.37 -12.25
C GLY A 118 20.85 3.23 -13.15
N SER A 119 21.13 2.01 -12.69
CA SER A 119 20.94 0.80 -13.47
C SER A 119 19.94 -0.17 -12.84
N PHE A 120 19.60 -1.21 -13.59
CA PHE A 120 18.60 -2.23 -13.24
C PHE A 120 18.88 -2.98 -11.93
N ASP A 121 20.13 -3.01 -11.48
CA ASP A 121 20.55 -3.62 -10.21
C ASP A 121 20.45 -2.64 -9.03
N CYS A 122 19.79 -1.50 -9.21
CA CYS A 122 19.61 -0.42 -8.22
C CYS A 122 20.91 0.29 -7.83
N TRP A 123 21.95 0.22 -8.67
CA TRP A 123 23.19 0.97 -8.49
C TRP A 123 23.02 2.40 -9.00
N VAL A 124 23.61 3.35 -8.28
CA VAL A 124 23.64 4.77 -8.65
C VAL A 124 25.05 5.10 -9.11
N TRP A 125 25.21 5.29 -10.42
CA TRP A 125 26.51 5.58 -11.04
C TRP A 125 26.85 7.06 -11.03
N HIS A 126 25.82 7.90 -11.06
CA HIS A 126 25.96 9.35 -11.01
C HIS A 126 24.85 9.98 -10.19
N ALA A 127 25.20 11.01 -9.44
CA ALA A 127 24.26 11.88 -8.76
C ALA A 127 24.86 13.29 -8.70
N PHE A 128 24.16 14.25 -9.25
CA PHE A 128 24.52 15.66 -9.23
C PHE A 128 23.37 16.49 -8.65
N PHE A 129 23.70 17.36 -7.71
CA PHE A 129 22.71 18.17 -6.99
C PHE A 129 23.15 19.62 -7.01
N GLY A 130 22.30 20.51 -7.53
CA GLY A 130 22.61 21.95 -7.54
C GLY A 130 22.04 22.75 -8.70
N VAL A 131 21.40 22.12 -9.68
CA VAL A 131 20.82 22.85 -10.82
C VAL A 131 19.56 23.59 -10.38
N ALA A 132 19.38 24.81 -10.88
CA ALA A 132 18.25 25.66 -10.53
C ALA A 132 16.92 25.04 -11.01
N GLY A 133 15.92 25.00 -10.13
CA GLY A 133 14.59 24.43 -10.40
C GLY A 133 13.73 25.19 -11.42
N SER A 134 14.20 26.34 -11.89
CA SER A 134 13.62 27.10 -13.01
C SER A 134 13.98 26.50 -14.37
N GLN A 135 15.02 25.66 -14.45
CA GLN A 135 15.43 25.02 -15.69
C GLN A 135 14.57 23.80 -16.02
N ASN A 136 14.23 23.65 -17.30
CA ASN A 136 13.53 22.49 -17.81
C ASN A 136 14.47 21.28 -17.92
N GLU A 137 13.93 20.06 -17.84
CA GLU A 137 14.69 18.80 -17.87
C GLU A 137 15.65 18.71 -19.06
N LEU A 138 15.27 19.23 -20.23
CA LEU A 138 16.13 19.22 -21.43
C LEU A 138 17.38 20.09 -21.28
N ASN A 139 17.28 21.23 -20.58
CA ASN A 139 18.42 22.12 -20.33
C ASN A 139 19.34 21.54 -19.26
N VAL A 140 18.76 20.84 -18.27
CA VAL A 140 19.53 20.11 -17.24
C VAL A 140 20.33 18.98 -17.89
N LEU A 141 19.70 18.18 -18.74
CA LEU A 141 20.36 17.10 -19.47
C LEU A 141 21.40 17.63 -20.47
N GLY A 142 21.15 18.78 -21.12
CA GLY A 142 22.13 19.42 -22.00
C GLY A 142 23.37 19.98 -21.29
N GLN A 143 23.29 20.25 -19.98
CA GLN A 143 24.43 20.66 -19.14
C GLN A 143 25.08 19.46 -18.42
N SER A 144 24.50 18.26 -18.55
CA SER A 144 24.99 17.06 -17.86
C SER A 144 26.32 16.58 -18.44
N SER A 145 27.31 16.48 -17.57
CA SER A 145 28.59 15.82 -17.87
C SER A 145 28.44 14.33 -18.22
N VAL A 146 27.39 13.67 -17.73
CA VAL A 146 27.12 12.24 -18.04
C VAL A 146 26.58 12.10 -19.45
N PHE A 147 25.69 13.01 -19.87
CA PHE A 147 25.07 12.98 -21.19
C PHE A 147 26.05 13.41 -22.29
N ASN A 148 26.89 14.42 -22.03
CA ASN A 148 27.79 14.99 -23.04
C ASN A 148 29.14 14.27 -23.18
N GLU A 149 29.73 13.78 -22.08
CA GLU A 149 31.09 13.23 -22.09
C GLU A 149 31.18 11.74 -21.74
N GLY A 150 30.04 11.12 -21.41
CA GLY A 150 29.93 9.73 -20.99
C GLY A 150 30.40 9.48 -19.55
N PHE A 151 30.00 8.33 -18.99
CA PHE A 151 30.24 7.96 -17.59
C PHE A 151 31.70 8.00 -17.12
N TYR A 152 32.67 7.95 -18.04
CA TYR A 152 34.10 7.90 -17.73
C TYR A 152 34.66 9.26 -17.27
N LYS A 153 34.16 10.37 -17.83
CA LYS A 153 34.62 11.73 -17.50
C LYS A 153 33.78 12.44 -16.45
N ALA A 154 32.57 11.93 -16.16
CA ALA A 154 31.72 12.48 -15.11
C ALA A 154 32.47 12.62 -13.76
N PRO A 155 32.36 13.75 -13.05
CA PRO A 155 33.01 13.96 -11.75
C PRO A 155 32.48 12.93 -10.73
N LYS A 156 33.38 12.35 -9.92
CA LYS A 156 32.97 11.51 -8.77
C LYS A 156 32.13 12.37 -7.84
N PHE A 157 30.96 11.84 -7.45
CA PHE A 157 29.97 12.42 -6.53
C PHE A 157 30.38 13.81 -6.02
N HIS A 158 30.12 14.82 -6.84
CA HIS A 158 30.46 16.19 -6.49
C HIS A 158 29.38 16.71 -5.56
N SER A 159 29.54 16.42 -4.26
CA SER A 159 28.94 17.26 -3.23
C SER A 159 29.74 18.56 -3.12
N ALA A 160 30.04 19.22 -4.24
CA ALA A 160 30.58 20.57 -4.22
C ALA A 160 29.42 21.52 -3.94
N PHE A 161 29.10 21.63 -2.66
CA PHE A 161 28.68 22.92 -2.16
C PHE A 161 29.85 23.87 -2.43
N ARG A 162 29.78 24.63 -3.54
CA ARG A 162 30.51 25.89 -3.66
C ARG A 162 29.91 26.82 -2.60
N LEU A 163 30.26 26.57 -1.35
CA LEU A 163 30.22 27.56 -0.30
C LEU A 163 31.37 28.51 -0.64
N THR A 164 31.07 29.53 -1.43
CA THR A 164 31.82 30.78 -1.33
C THR A 164 31.84 31.16 0.16
N GLN A 165 33.03 31.56 0.65
CA GLN A 165 33.48 31.60 2.05
C GLN A 165 32.66 32.48 3.04
N GLN A 166 31.39 32.80 2.78
CA GLN A 166 30.62 33.73 3.62
C GLN A 166 29.29 33.23 4.16
N GLN A 167 28.91 31.95 4.01
CA GLN A 167 27.61 31.49 4.53
C GLN A 167 27.72 30.25 5.43
N GLN A 168 27.28 30.45 6.67
CA GLN A 168 27.19 29.44 7.74
C GLN A 168 26.49 28.15 7.29
N PRO A 169 26.83 26.99 7.88
CA PRO A 169 26.29 25.70 7.46
C PRO A 169 24.78 25.62 7.75
N CYS A 170 23.97 25.77 6.70
CA CYS A 170 22.53 25.63 6.79
C CYS A 170 22.15 24.15 7.01
N LYS A 171 21.19 23.92 7.92
CA LYS A 171 20.73 22.63 8.49
C LYS A 171 20.17 21.61 7.48
N SER A 172 20.28 21.88 6.19
CA SER A 172 19.71 21.08 5.09
C SER A 172 20.72 20.16 4.42
N CYS A 173 22.03 20.40 4.49
CA CYS A 173 23.02 19.70 3.64
C CYS A 173 23.15 18.19 3.88
N SER A 174 22.95 17.72 5.11
CA SER A 174 23.06 16.28 5.46
C SER A 174 21.78 15.47 5.24
N ARG A 175 20.65 16.14 4.96
CA ARG A 175 19.35 15.49 4.70
C ARG A 175 19.21 15.01 3.23
N VAL A 176 20.04 15.54 2.33
CA VAL A 176 19.88 15.43 0.87
C VAL A 176 20.41 14.09 0.32
N SER A 177 21.52 13.58 0.86
CA SER A 177 22.21 12.41 0.29
C SER A 177 21.57 11.05 0.63
N LEU A 178 20.91 10.92 1.79
CA LEU A 178 20.26 9.68 2.22
C LEU A 178 18.77 9.58 1.86
N SER A 179 18.07 10.72 1.75
CA SER A 179 16.72 10.75 1.18
C SER A 179 16.73 10.47 -0.33
N PHE A 180 17.85 10.78 -0.99
CA PHE A 180 18.17 10.41 -2.36
C PHE A 180 18.22 8.88 -2.56
N LEU A 181 19.05 8.16 -1.78
CA LEU A 181 19.09 6.69 -1.80
C LEU A 181 17.69 6.09 -1.57
N ARG A 182 16.93 6.62 -0.61
CA ARG A 182 15.60 6.12 -0.29
C ARG A 182 14.57 6.35 -1.40
N LYS A 183 14.56 7.51 -2.06
CA LYS A 183 13.61 7.80 -3.15
C LYS A 183 14.02 7.14 -4.47
N TYR A 184 15.32 7.06 -4.77
CA TYR A 184 15.84 6.42 -5.98
C TYR A 184 15.65 4.89 -5.90
N LEU A 185 15.92 4.27 -4.74
CA LEU A 185 15.57 2.86 -4.48
C LEU A 185 14.06 2.62 -4.54
N HIS A 186 13.21 3.57 -4.11
CA HIS A 186 11.76 3.42 -4.25
C HIS A 186 11.26 3.53 -5.70
N ARG A 187 11.88 4.39 -6.53
CA ARG A 187 11.44 4.64 -7.91
C ARG A 187 11.87 3.54 -8.89
N ASN A 188 13.11 3.05 -8.80
CA ASN A 188 13.62 1.98 -9.68
C ASN A 188 13.30 0.56 -9.21
N CYS A 189 12.84 0.37 -7.96
CA CYS A 189 12.35 -0.92 -7.48
C CYS A 189 10.84 -1.12 -7.76
N SER A 190 10.25 -0.27 -8.62
CA SER A 190 8.82 -0.33 -8.96
C SER A 190 8.47 -1.32 -10.07
N GLU A 191 9.44 -2.02 -10.68
CA GLU A 191 9.15 -3.00 -11.74
C GLU A 191 9.58 -4.45 -11.46
N ASP A 192 10.18 -4.78 -10.31
CA ASP A 192 10.47 -6.20 -10.01
C ASP A 192 10.42 -6.61 -8.53
N LYS A 193 9.79 -5.81 -7.65
CA LYS A 193 9.43 -6.27 -6.30
C LYS A 193 8.08 -5.72 -5.85
N ALA A 194 7.02 -6.29 -6.41
CA ALA A 194 5.80 -6.56 -5.68
C ALA A 194 6.05 -7.63 -4.59
N VAL A 195 7.10 -7.47 -3.78
CA VAL A 195 7.19 -8.19 -2.51
C VAL A 195 6.29 -7.41 -1.56
N THR A 196 5.07 -7.92 -1.46
CA THR A 196 4.09 -7.59 -0.45
C THR A 196 4.78 -7.41 0.90
N MET A 197 4.93 -6.18 1.39
CA MET A 197 5.38 -5.90 2.76
C MET A 197 4.24 -6.23 3.72
N SER A 198 3.89 -7.51 3.81
CA SER A 198 3.07 -8.04 4.88
C SER A 198 3.97 -8.15 6.11
N LYS A 199 3.74 -7.26 7.10
CA LYS A 199 4.30 -7.41 8.46
C LYS A 199 3.79 -8.68 9.18
N LEU A 200 2.89 -9.43 8.55
CA LEU A 200 2.47 -10.74 9.00
C LEU A 200 3.64 -11.71 8.85
N SER A 201 3.97 -12.39 9.93
CA SER A 201 4.79 -13.60 9.86
C SER A 201 4.04 -14.63 9.03
N SER A 202 4.55 -14.95 7.84
CA SER A 202 4.02 -16.03 7.00
C SER A 202 3.95 -17.35 7.78
N ASP A 203 4.95 -17.58 8.63
CA ASP A 203 5.07 -18.79 9.44
C ASP A 203 4.03 -18.80 10.57
N GLY A 204 3.86 -17.68 11.28
CA GLY A 204 2.84 -17.56 12.32
C GLY A 204 1.42 -17.68 11.78
N LEU A 205 1.17 -17.23 10.55
CA LEU A 205 -0.13 -17.41 9.90
C LEU A 205 -0.39 -18.87 9.52
N ARG A 206 0.61 -19.59 9.00
CA ARG A 206 0.49 -21.02 8.69
C ARG A 206 0.28 -21.85 9.95
N GLU A 207 1.03 -21.56 11.01
CA GLU A 207 0.88 -22.22 12.31
C GLU A 207 -0.50 -21.97 12.91
N ALA A 208 -1.00 -20.73 12.86
CA ALA A 208 -2.34 -20.41 13.34
C ALA A 208 -3.43 -21.20 12.58
N ILE A 209 -3.30 -21.35 11.26
CA ILE A 209 -4.27 -22.13 10.45
C ILE A 209 -4.18 -23.62 10.82
N ALA A 210 -2.97 -24.18 10.96
CA ALA A 210 -2.76 -25.57 11.37
C ALA A 210 -3.34 -25.85 12.77
N GLN A 211 -3.15 -24.93 13.72
CA GLN A 211 -3.73 -25.02 15.06
C GLN A 211 -5.26 -24.99 15.02
N ILE A 212 -5.88 -24.15 14.18
CA ILE A 212 -7.35 -24.13 14.04
C ILE A 212 -7.87 -25.47 13.52
N LYS A 213 -7.19 -26.07 12.55
CA LYS A 213 -7.58 -27.36 11.98
C LYS A 213 -7.44 -28.50 13.00
N THR A 214 -6.31 -28.53 13.71
CA THR A 214 -6.04 -29.49 14.80
C THR A 214 -7.07 -29.37 15.94
N ASN A 215 -7.40 -28.15 16.34
CA ASN A 215 -8.43 -27.88 17.37
C ASN A 215 -9.84 -28.32 16.95
N SER A 216 -10.11 -28.40 15.65
CA SER A 216 -11.39 -28.89 15.13
C SER A 216 -11.40 -30.41 14.99
N GLU A 217 -10.29 -31.03 14.60
CA GLU A 217 -10.17 -32.50 14.55
C GLU A 217 -10.30 -33.13 15.95
N THR A 218 -9.74 -32.49 16.98
CA THR A 218 -9.87 -32.94 18.38
C THR A 218 -11.29 -32.83 18.92
N LYS A 219 -12.10 -31.89 18.42
CA LYS A 219 -13.52 -31.72 18.77
C LYS A 219 -14.37 -31.68 17.50
N LYS A 220 -14.55 -32.84 16.87
CA LYS A 220 -15.41 -32.96 15.69
C LYS A 220 -16.83 -32.48 16.01
N ARG A 221 -17.35 -31.59 15.17
CA ARG A 221 -18.70 -31.02 15.29
C ARG A 221 -19.54 -31.44 14.09
N ASN A 222 -20.85 -31.50 14.28
CA ASN A 222 -21.81 -31.95 13.26
C ASN A 222 -22.01 -30.95 12.09
N PHE A 223 -21.33 -29.81 12.10
CA PHE A 223 -21.40 -28.81 11.03
C PHE A 223 -20.01 -28.32 10.64
N THR A 224 -19.85 -27.94 9.37
CA THR A 224 -18.61 -27.38 8.83
C THR A 224 -18.39 -25.97 9.34
N GLU A 225 -17.31 -25.73 10.09
CA GLU A 225 -17.05 -24.40 10.64
C GLU A 225 -16.46 -23.45 9.60
N THR A 226 -16.87 -22.18 9.72
CA THR A 226 -16.27 -21.06 8.99
C THR A 226 -15.13 -20.47 9.80
N VAL A 227 -14.02 -20.20 9.12
CA VAL A 227 -12.87 -19.44 9.63
C VAL A 227 -13.14 -17.96 9.39
N GLU A 228 -13.13 -17.19 10.47
CA GLU A 228 -13.33 -15.75 10.49
C GLU A 228 -12.03 -15.02 10.86
N LEU A 229 -11.73 -13.98 10.11
CA LEU A 229 -10.70 -13.00 10.41
C LEU A 229 -11.34 -11.83 11.18
N GLN A 230 -10.93 -11.65 12.42
CA GLN A 230 -11.29 -10.52 13.26
C GLN A 230 -10.18 -9.46 13.23
N ILE A 231 -10.59 -8.22 12.98
CA ILE A 231 -9.70 -7.08 12.83
C ILE A 231 -10.05 -6.08 13.92
N GLY A 232 -9.06 -5.71 14.73
CA GLY A 232 -9.16 -4.58 15.66
C GLY A 232 -8.44 -3.36 15.08
N LEU A 233 -9.17 -2.26 14.87
CA LEU A 233 -8.58 -0.98 14.49
C LEU A 233 -8.22 -0.14 15.74
N LYS A 234 -7.15 0.64 15.66
CA LYS A 234 -6.74 1.65 16.66
C LYS A 234 -6.69 3.03 16.03
N ASN A 235 -6.83 4.06 16.88
CA ASN A 235 -6.66 5.46 16.52
C ASN A 235 -7.50 5.88 15.31
N TYR A 236 -8.70 5.29 15.20
CA TYR A 236 -9.67 5.60 14.17
C TYR A 236 -10.90 6.16 14.85
N ASP A 237 -11.31 7.37 14.47
CA ASP A 237 -12.50 7.99 15.03
C ASP A 237 -13.64 7.85 14.01
N PRO A 238 -14.67 7.02 14.25
CA PRO A 238 -15.76 6.77 13.30
C PRO A 238 -16.69 7.97 13.06
N GLN A 239 -16.48 9.10 13.76
CA GLN A 239 -17.15 10.38 13.51
C GLN A 239 -16.31 11.32 12.64
N LYS A 240 -14.98 11.39 12.86
CA LYS A 240 -14.08 12.30 12.15
C LYS A 240 -13.53 11.71 10.85
N ASP A 241 -13.32 10.40 10.82
CA ASP A 241 -12.78 9.71 9.65
C ASP A 241 -13.87 9.18 8.72
N LYS A 242 -13.57 9.20 7.41
CA LYS A 242 -14.46 8.68 6.37
C LYS A 242 -14.66 7.17 6.54
N ARG A 243 -15.86 6.75 6.91
CA ARG A 243 -16.26 5.34 6.90
C ARG A 243 -16.04 4.77 5.52
N PHE A 244 -15.21 3.73 5.43
CA PHE A 244 -14.96 3.04 4.18
C PHE A 244 -15.78 1.75 4.11
N SER A 245 -16.25 1.47 2.90
CA SER A 245 -16.80 0.18 2.51
C SER A 245 -15.99 -0.30 1.32
N GLY A 246 -15.24 -1.38 1.50
CA GLY A 246 -14.47 -2.00 0.44
C GLY A 246 -14.92 -3.44 0.26
N SER A 247 -14.94 -3.90 -0.98
CA SER A 247 -15.21 -5.30 -1.29
C SER A 247 -14.03 -5.93 -2.00
N VAL A 248 -13.61 -7.09 -1.53
CA VAL A 248 -12.57 -7.89 -2.17
C VAL A 248 -13.20 -9.14 -2.76
N ARG A 249 -12.71 -9.55 -3.94
CA ARG A 249 -13.01 -10.87 -4.50
C ARG A 249 -11.94 -11.84 -4.02
N LEU A 250 -12.35 -12.87 -3.28
CA LEU A 250 -11.44 -13.94 -2.88
C LEU A 250 -11.32 -14.98 -4.00
N PRO A 251 -10.13 -15.61 -4.19
CA PRO A 251 -9.95 -16.66 -5.19
C PRO A 251 -10.73 -17.93 -4.83
N HIS A 252 -10.90 -18.21 -3.54
CA HIS A 252 -11.65 -19.38 -3.08
C HIS A 252 -12.88 -18.97 -2.26
N ILE A 253 -14.00 -19.66 -2.50
CA ILE A 253 -15.30 -19.32 -1.91
C ILE A 253 -15.30 -19.63 -0.41
N PRO A 254 -15.47 -18.62 0.47
CA PRO A 254 -15.46 -18.83 1.90
C PRO A 254 -16.78 -19.40 2.45
N ARG A 255 -17.93 -19.13 1.80
CA ARG A 255 -19.26 -19.59 2.26
C ARG A 255 -20.05 -20.23 1.11
N PRO A 256 -19.95 -21.56 0.91
CA PRO A 256 -20.65 -22.25 -0.18
C PRO A 256 -22.17 -22.27 0.03
N LYS A 257 -22.65 -22.30 1.28
CA LYS A 257 -24.08 -22.29 1.65
C LYS A 257 -24.73 -20.89 1.68
N MET A 258 -24.13 -19.90 1.01
CA MET A 258 -24.70 -18.54 0.96
C MET A 258 -25.95 -18.53 0.07
N ARG A 259 -27.11 -18.21 0.68
CA ARG A 259 -28.38 -18.07 -0.04
C ARG A 259 -28.41 -16.76 -0.83
N VAL A 260 -28.40 -16.89 -2.16
CA VAL A 260 -28.54 -15.80 -3.13
C VAL A 260 -29.94 -15.89 -3.74
N CYS A 261 -30.61 -14.75 -3.88
CA CYS A 261 -31.94 -14.67 -4.49
C CYS A 261 -31.88 -13.84 -5.77
N MET A 262 -32.48 -14.38 -6.84
CA MET A 262 -32.59 -13.72 -8.14
C MET A 262 -33.87 -12.91 -8.26
N LEU A 263 -33.74 -11.66 -8.70
CA LEU A 263 -34.85 -10.75 -8.98
C LEU A 263 -34.76 -10.40 -10.46
N GLY A 264 -35.65 -10.92 -11.30
CA GLY A 264 -35.47 -10.77 -12.74
C GLY A 264 -36.70 -11.12 -13.56
N ASP A 265 -36.54 -10.89 -14.86
CA ASP A 265 -37.51 -11.23 -15.90
C ASP A 265 -37.54 -12.75 -16.14
N ALA A 266 -38.49 -13.20 -16.97
CA ALA A 266 -38.73 -14.62 -17.23
C ALA A 266 -37.47 -15.41 -17.64
N GLN A 267 -36.59 -14.82 -18.46
CA GLN A 267 -35.33 -15.45 -18.87
C GLN A 267 -34.40 -15.76 -17.68
N HIS A 268 -34.21 -14.79 -16.79
CA HIS A 268 -33.37 -14.98 -15.60
C HIS A 268 -34.03 -15.90 -14.57
N VAL A 269 -35.37 -16.00 -14.57
CA VAL A 269 -36.11 -16.94 -13.73
C VAL A 269 -35.86 -18.37 -14.19
N GLU A 270 -35.95 -18.64 -15.49
CA GLU A 270 -35.66 -19.97 -16.05
C GLU A 270 -34.20 -20.40 -15.81
N GLU A 271 -33.25 -19.49 -15.97
CA GLU A 271 -31.84 -19.76 -15.67
C GLU A 271 -31.61 -20.02 -14.17
N ALA A 272 -32.27 -19.26 -13.30
CA ALA A 272 -32.20 -19.46 -11.85
C ALA A 272 -32.81 -20.81 -11.44
N GLU A 273 -33.92 -21.20 -12.05
CA GLU A 273 -34.61 -22.46 -11.78
C GLU A 273 -33.76 -23.67 -12.22
N LYS A 274 -33.13 -23.61 -13.39
CA LYS A 274 -32.16 -24.63 -13.85
C LYS A 274 -31.02 -24.85 -12.86
N MET A 275 -30.60 -23.79 -12.14
CA MET A 275 -29.55 -23.86 -11.13
C MET A 275 -30.06 -24.14 -9.70
N GLY A 276 -31.38 -24.23 -9.51
CA GLY A 276 -32.00 -24.37 -8.18
C GLY A 276 -31.77 -23.15 -7.27
N LEU A 277 -31.64 -21.96 -7.84
CA LEU A 277 -31.56 -20.70 -7.09
C LEU A 277 -32.97 -20.17 -6.80
N ASP A 278 -33.17 -19.66 -5.58
CA ASP A 278 -34.44 -19.02 -5.21
C ASP A 278 -34.66 -17.75 -6.07
N TYR A 279 -35.68 -17.74 -6.91
CA TYR A 279 -36.03 -16.62 -7.78
C TYR A 279 -37.31 -15.92 -7.34
N MET A 280 -37.50 -14.71 -7.84
CA MET A 280 -38.67 -13.87 -7.61
C MET A 280 -38.97 -13.04 -8.85
N ASP A 281 -40.20 -13.12 -9.31
CA ASP A 281 -40.76 -12.40 -10.45
C ASP A 281 -41.32 -11.02 -10.05
N VAL A 282 -41.58 -10.19 -11.05
CA VAL A 282 -42.07 -8.81 -10.90
C VAL A 282 -43.47 -8.77 -10.25
N GLU A 283 -44.31 -9.79 -10.41
CA GLU A 283 -45.64 -9.82 -9.81
C GLU A 283 -45.57 -10.17 -8.32
N SER A 284 -44.72 -11.12 -7.94
CA SER A 284 -44.43 -11.41 -6.52
C SER A 284 -43.81 -10.21 -5.81
N LEU A 285 -42.97 -9.45 -6.50
CA LEU A 285 -42.41 -8.18 -6.02
C LEU A 285 -43.50 -7.11 -5.80
N LYS A 286 -44.49 -7.03 -6.69
CA LYS A 286 -45.65 -6.12 -6.52
C LYS A 286 -46.55 -6.54 -5.35
N LYS A 287 -46.74 -7.84 -5.11
CA LYS A 287 -47.51 -8.36 -3.96
C LYS A 287 -46.85 -8.04 -2.61
N LEU A 288 -45.52 -7.85 -2.60
CA LEU A 288 -44.75 -7.44 -1.41
C LEU A 288 -44.77 -5.94 -1.14
N ASN A 289 -45.38 -5.15 -2.03
CA ASN A 289 -45.48 -3.71 -1.90
C ASN A 289 -46.33 -3.36 -0.66
N LYS A 290 -45.91 -2.32 0.07
CA LYS A 290 -46.52 -1.79 1.32
C LYS A 290 -46.35 -2.59 2.62
N ASN A 291 -45.98 -3.88 2.58
CA ASN A 291 -45.80 -4.69 3.80
C ASN A 291 -44.35 -4.71 4.35
N LYS A 292 -44.01 -3.71 5.17
CA LYS A 292 -42.67 -3.58 5.82
C LYS A 292 -42.20 -4.82 6.59
N LYS A 293 -43.11 -5.64 7.14
CA LYS A 293 -42.78 -6.85 7.91
C LYS A 293 -42.28 -7.99 7.00
N LEU A 294 -42.94 -8.21 5.86
CA LEU A 294 -42.57 -9.26 4.90
C LEU A 294 -41.23 -8.96 4.24
N VAL A 295 -40.99 -7.70 3.87
CA VAL A 295 -39.69 -7.26 3.32
C VAL A 295 -38.55 -7.48 4.32
N LYS A 296 -38.77 -7.21 5.61
CA LYS A 296 -37.78 -7.52 6.67
C LYS A 296 -37.54 -9.03 6.82
N LYS A 297 -38.57 -9.87 6.65
CA LYS A 297 -38.44 -11.34 6.70
C LYS A 297 -37.62 -11.84 5.50
N LEU A 298 -37.88 -11.33 4.31
CA LEU A 298 -37.13 -11.62 3.08
C LEU A 298 -35.66 -11.21 3.21
N ALA A 299 -35.41 -10.00 3.70
CA ALA A 299 -34.05 -9.48 3.91
C ALA A 299 -33.26 -10.25 4.97
N LYS A 300 -33.92 -10.95 5.91
CA LYS A 300 -33.26 -11.86 6.87
C LYS A 300 -32.98 -13.23 6.28
N LYS A 301 -33.87 -13.74 5.40
CA LYS A 301 -33.76 -15.06 4.77
C LYS A 301 -32.58 -15.16 3.80
N TYR A 302 -32.36 -14.11 3.00
CA TYR A 302 -31.33 -14.07 1.96
C TYR A 302 -30.12 -13.22 2.36
N HIS A 303 -28.92 -13.63 1.93
CA HIS A 303 -27.68 -12.92 2.24
C HIS A 303 -27.33 -11.89 1.15
N ALA A 304 -27.53 -12.25 -0.11
CA ALA A 304 -27.34 -11.38 -1.26
C ALA A 304 -28.51 -11.48 -2.23
N PHE A 305 -28.74 -10.39 -2.96
CA PHE A 305 -29.71 -10.31 -4.04
C PHE A 305 -28.97 -9.98 -5.33
N LEU A 306 -29.45 -10.53 -6.42
CA LEU A 306 -29.00 -10.24 -7.78
C LEU A 306 -30.22 -9.74 -8.54
N ALA A 307 -30.05 -8.68 -9.32
CA ALA A 307 -31.14 -8.06 -10.06
C ALA A 307 -30.81 -7.90 -11.54
N SER A 308 -31.76 -8.26 -12.40
CA SER A 308 -31.76 -7.87 -13.83
C SER A 308 -31.79 -6.35 -13.96
N GLU A 309 -31.21 -5.84 -15.03
CA GLU A 309 -31.20 -4.41 -15.38
C GLU A 309 -32.61 -3.81 -15.47
N ALA A 310 -33.60 -4.59 -15.91
CA ALA A 310 -34.99 -4.14 -16.00
C ALA A 310 -35.62 -3.87 -14.61
N VAL A 311 -35.25 -4.67 -13.61
CA VAL A 311 -35.91 -4.67 -12.29
C VAL A 311 -35.23 -3.73 -11.30
N ILE A 312 -33.92 -3.45 -11.47
CA ILE A 312 -33.13 -2.66 -10.50
C ILE A 312 -33.68 -1.26 -10.25
N LYS A 313 -34.24 -0.61 -11.28
CA LYS A 313 -34.83 0.74 -11.19
C LYS A 313 -36.12 0.76 -10.37
N GLN A 314 -36.83 -0.37 -10.32
CA GLN A 314 -38.11 -0.49 -9.63
C GLN A 314 -37.95 -0.92 -8.16
N ILE A 315 -36.83 -1.57 -7.81
CA ILE A 315 -36.56 -2.12 -6.47
C ILE A 315 -36.69 -1.08 -5.34
N PRO A 316 -36.12 0.14 -5.43
CA PRO A 316 -36.28 1.14 -4.39
C PRO A 316 -37.75 1.57 -4.17
N ARG A 317 -38.56 1.57 -5.24
CA ARG A 317 -39.99 1.91 -5.18
C ARG A 317 -40.83 0.76 -4.61
N LEU A 318 -40.56 -0.47 -5.02
CA LEU A 318 -41.35 -1.66 -4.66
C LEU A 318 -41.03 -2.21 -3.26
N LEU A 319 -39.74 -2.33 -2.92
CA LEU A 319 -39.29 -2.90 -1.65
C LEU A 319 -39.04 -1.82 -0.57
N GLY A 320 -39.13 -0.55 -0.96
CA GLY A 320 -38.94 0.60 -0.09
C GLY A 320 -37.54 0.65 0.54
N PRO A 321 -37.34 1.45 1.61
CA PRO A 321 -36.04 1.58 2.27
C PRO A 321 -35.61 0.33 3.05
N GLY A 322 -36.43 -0.73 3.10
CA GLY A 322 -36.20 -1.92 3.92
C GLY A 322 -34.91 -2.66 3.58
N LEU A 323 -34.61 -2.85 2.29
CA LEU A 323 -33.38 -3.50 1.83
C LEU A 323 -32.15 -2.61 1.95
N ASN A 324 -32.30 -1.31 1.71
CA ASN A 324 -31.21 -0.35 1.83
C ASN A 324 -30.78 -0.20 3.30
N LYS A 325 -31.74 -0.12 4.23
CA LYS A 325 -31.47 -0.12 5.67
C LYS A 325 -30.81 -1.43 6.15
N ALA A 326 -31.06 -2.54 5.46
CA ALA A 326 -30.38 -3.82 5.72
C ALA A 326 -28.99 -3.91 5.09
N GLY A 327 -28.58 -2.97 4.25
CA GLY A 327 -27.29 -2.96 3.55
C GLY A 327 -27.15 -4.04 2.47
N LYS A 328 -28.27 -4.59 1.99
CA LYS A 328 -28.31 -5.71 1.02
C LYS A 328 -28.88 -5.24 -0.31
N PHE A 329 -28.27 -4.21 -0.89
CA PHE A 329 -28.68 -3.76 -2.22
C PHE A 329 -28.25 -4.79 -3.27
N PRO A 330 -29.12 -5.13 -4.25
CA PRO A 330 -28.82 -6.13 -5.26
C PRO A 330 -27.63 -5.74 -6.14
N THR A 331 -26.85 -6.73 -6.56
CA THR A 331 -25.85 -6.54 -7.63
C THR A 331 -26.53 -6.63 -8.98
N LEU A 332 -26.12 -5.78 -9.93
CA LEU A 332 -26.60 -5.80 -11.31
C LEU A 332 -26.13 -7.06 -12.03
N VAL A 333 -27.03 -7.68 -12.79
CA VAL A 333 -26.75 -8.74 -13.77
C VAL A 333 -27.26 -8.27 -15.13
N SER A 334 -26.41 -8.39 -16.15
CA SER A 334 -26.79 -8.15 -17.55
C SER A 334 -27.08 -9.49 -18.23
N HIS A 335 -27.95 -9.48 -19.25
CA HIS A 335 -28.31 -10.66 -20.04
C HIS A 335 -27.13 -11.27 -20.82
N GLN A 336 -26.04 -10.51 -21.00
CA GLN A 336 -24.83 -10.98 -21.69
C GLN A 336 -23.90 -11.79 -20.78
N GLU A 337 -24.00 -11.62 -19.46
CA GLU A 337 -23.15 -12.30 -18.50
C GLU A 337 -23.83 -13.56 -17.96
N SER A 338 -23.09 -14.68 -17.89
CA SER A 338 -23.61 -15.90 -17.30
C SER A 338 -23.95 -15.68 -15.82
N LEU A 339 -25.17 -16.05 -15.43
CA LEU A 339 -25.62 -15.90 -14.05
C LEU A 339 -24.75 -16.67 -13.05
N GLU A 340 -24.22 -17.83 -13.47
CA GLU A 340 -23.32 -18.66 -12.66
C GLU A 340 -22.04 -17.92 -12.23
N ALA A 341 -21.37 -17.25 -13.17
CA ALA A 341 -20.17 -16.48 -12.88
C ALA A 341 -20.46 -15.38 -11.86
N LYS A 342 -21.63 -14.73 -11.96
CA LYS A 342 -22.02 -13.66 -11.03
C LYS A 342 -22.40 -14.17 -9.66
N VAL A 343 -23.04 -15.33 -9.60
CA VAL A 343 -23.34 -16.01 -8.34
C VAL A 343 -22.04 -16.43 -7.65
N ASN A 344 -21.10 -17.01 -8.39
CA ASN A 344 -19.79 -17.39 -7.86
C ASN A 344 -18.98 -16.18 -7.41
N GLU A 345 -19.00 -15.08 -8.18
CA GLU A 345 -18.40 -13.81 -7.78
C GLU A 345 -19.03 -13.27 -6.50
N THR A 346 -20.35 -13.30 -6.38
CA THR A 346 -21.07 -12.84 -5.18
C THR A 346 -20.78 -13.71 -3.97
N LYS A 347 -20.63 -15.03 -4.15
CA LYS A 347 -20.24 -15.98 -3.09
C LYS A 347 -18.79 -15.79 -2.64
N ALA A 348 -17.91 -15.40 -3.57
CA ALA A 348 -16.50 -15.14 -3.32
C ALA A 348 -16.21 -13.70 -2.82
N MET A 349 -17.17 -12.79 -3.00
CA MET A 349 -17.04 -11.40 -2.61
C MET A 349 -17.21 -11.23 -1.11
N VAL A 350 -16.23 -10.58 -0.49
CA VAL A 350 -16.21 -10.28 0.92
C VAL A 350 -16.22 -8.77 1.12
N LYS A 351 -17.22 -8.29 1.86
CA LYS A 351 -17.42 -6.85 2.12
C LYS A 351 -16.81 -6.48 3.48
N PHE A 352 -15.80 -5.61 3.45
CA PHE A 352 -15.28 -4.88 4.60
C PHE A 352 -16.11 -3.62 4.78
N GLN A 353 -16.95 -3.59 5.80
CA GLN A 353 -17.73 -2.41 6.13
C GLN A 353 -17.48 -2.01 7.58
N LEU A 354 -16.93 -0.80 7.76
CA LEU A 354 -16.80 -0.23 9.08
C LEU A 354 -18.15 0.31 9.54
N LYS A 355 -18.65 -0.23 10.66
CA LYS A 355 -19.87 0.26 11.33
C LYS A 355 -19.47 1.30 12.38
N LYS A 356 -20.21 1.38 13.49
CA LYS A 356 -19.87 2.22 14.64
C LYS A 356 -18.73 1.64 15.50
N VAL A 357 -18.51 0.32 15.43
CA VAL A 357 -17.54 -0.41 16.23
C VAL A 357 -16.20 -0.50 15.48
N LEU A 358 -15.10 -0.41 16.22
CA LEU A 358 -13.72 -0.48 15.70
C LEU A 358 -13.25 -1.90 15.35
N CYS A 359 -14.09 -2.90 15.67
CA CYS A 359 -13.84 -4.29 15.38
C CYS A 359 -14.66 -4.71 14.16
N MET A 360 -14.03 -5.42 13.24
CA MET A 360 -14.69 -6.01 12.08
C MET A 360 -14.42 -7.51 12.05
N GLY A 361 -15.41 -8.28 11.60
CA GLY A 361 -15.29 -9.73 11.40
C GLY A 361 -15.61 -10.07 9.95
N VAL A 362 -14.76 -10.90 9.34
CA VAL A 362 -14.85 -11.26 7.94
C VAL A 362 -14.66 -12.76 7.78
N ALA A 363 -15.49 -13.42 6.98
CA ALA A 363 -15.31 -14.84 6.66
C ALA A 363 -14.25 -15.01 5.57
N VAL A 364 -13.20 -15.78 5.84
CA VAL A 364 -12.05 -15.97 4.93
C VAL A 364 -11.97 -17.38 4.36
N GLY A 365 -12.66 -18.36 4.95
CA GLY A 365 -12.66 -19.74 4.47
C GLY A 365 -13.52 -20.66 5.33
N ASN A 366 -13.57 -21.94 4.96
CA ASN A 366 -14.13 -23.02 5.77
C ASN A 366 -13.08 -24.07 6.07
N LEU A 367 -13.32 -24.89 7.09
CA LEU A 367 -12.42 -26.00 7.45
C LEU A 367 -12.29 -27.09 6.38
N ALA A 368 -13.26 -27.21 5.46
CA ALA A 368 -13.18 -28.17 4.36
C ALA A 368 -12.12 -27.81 3.30
N MET A 369 -11.58 -26.59 3.37
CA MET A 369 -10.59 -26.09 2.40
C MET A 369 -9.18 -26.47 2.84
N GLU A 370 -8.27 -26.51 1.87
CA GLU A 370 -6.85 -26.69 2.17
C GLU A 370 -6.26 -25.48 2.88
N GLU A 371 -5.26 -25.72 3.72
CA GLU A 371 -4.57 -24.68 4.49
C GLU A 371 -3.92 -23.62 3.59
N LYS A 372 -3.42 -24.05 2.42
CA LYS A 372 -2.86 -23.15 1.38
C LYS A 372 -3.91 -22.18 0.84
N GLN A 373 -5.13 -22.66 0.60
CA GLN A 373 -6.23 -21.86 0.07
C GLN A 373 -6.70 -20.82 1.11
N ILE A 374 -6.78 -21.23 2.38
CA ILE A 374 -7.11 -20.32 3.49
C ILE A 374 -6.03 -19.26 3.65
N PHE A 375 -4.75 -19.64 3.58
CA PHE A 375 -3.63 -18.72 3.64
C PHE A 375 -3.71 -17.64 2.55
N GLN A 376 -3.95 -18.03 1.30
CA GLN A 376 -4.08 -17.09 0.18
C GLN A 376 -5.26 -16.11 0.39
N ASN A 377 -6.41 -16.62 0.85
CA ASN A 377 -7.57 -15.79 1.15
C ASN A 377 -7.29 -14.78 2.27
N VAL A 378 -6.61 -15.20 3.34
CA VAL A 378 -6.26 -14.31 4.47
C VAL A 378 -5.26 -13.25 4.01
N GLN A 379 -4.23 -13.62 3.26
CA GLN A 379 -3.22 -12.68 2.77
C GLN A 379 -3.84 -11.60 1.87
N LEU A 380 -4.69 -12.00 0.92
CA LEU A 380 -5.41 -11.05 0.05
C LEU A 380 -6.34 -10.14 0.86
N SER A 381 -7.05 -10.70 1.84
CA SER A 381 -7.95 -9.95 2.73
C SER A 381 -7.21 -8.89 3.54
N VAL A 382 -6.05 -9.23 4.12
CA VAL A 382 -5.27 -8.28 4.92
C VAL A 382 -4.63 -7.21 4.04
N ASN A 383 -4.06 -7.58 2.87
CA ASN A 383 -3.47 -6.61 1.95
C ASN A 383 -4.50 -5.58 1.47
N PHE A 384 -5.70 -6.05 1.12
CA PHE A 384 -6.79 -5.17 0.74
C PHE A 384 -7.22 -4.25 1.89
N LEU A 385 -7.36 -4.78 3.11
CA LEU A 385 -7.68 -3.97 4.29
C LEU A 385 -6.64 -2.86 4.51
N VAL A 386 -5.35 -3.20 4.43
CA VAL A 386 -4.26 -2.24 4.63
C VAL A 386 -4.33 -1.12 3.59
N SER A 387 -4.68 -1.42 2.34
CA SER A 387 -4.81 -0.42 1.28
C SER A 387 -5.95 0.59 1.51
N LEU A 388 -6.99 0.20 2.25
CA LEU A 388 -8.13 1.08 2.56
C LEU A 388 -7.84 2.05 3.72
N LEU A 389 -6.82 1.77 4.54
CA LEU A 389 -6.50 2.55 5.72
C LEU A 389 -5.51 3.68 5.39
N LYS A 390 -5.86 4.93 5.72
CA LYS A 390 -5.00 6.12 5.48
C LYS A 390 -3.57 5.99 6.04
N LYS A 391 -3.39 5.24 7.15
CA LYS A 391 -2.09 5.01 7.80
C LYS A 391 -1.63 3.55 7.71
N ASN A 392 -2.21 2.77 6.79
CA ASN A 392 -1.87 1.36 6.56
C ASN A 392 -1.84 0.55 7.88
N TRP A 393 -0.70 -0.10 8.17
CA TRP A 393 -0.46 -0.92 9.36
C TRP A 393 -0.53 -0.19 10.70
N GLN A 394 -0.37 1.14 10.75
CA GLN A 394 -0.43 1.89 12.02
C GLN A 394 -1.84 1.95 12.59
N ASN A 395 -2.86 1.76 11.78
CA ASN A 395 -4.26 1.74 12.23
C ASN A 395 -4.71 0.33 12.66
N VAL A 396 -3.91 -0.71 12.42
CA VAL A 396 -4.23 -2.08 12.85
C VAL A 396 -3.69 -2.27 14.27
N ARG A 397 -4.59 -2.62 15.21
CA ARG A 397 -4.24 -2.97 16.59
C ARG A 397 -3.89 -4.43 16.72
N SER A 398 -4.78 -5.29 16.24
CA SER A 398 -4.64 -6.73 16.33
C SER A 398 -5.40 -7.43 15.22
N LEU A 399 -4.86 -8.56 14.75
CA LEU A 399 -5.51 -9.46 13.81
C LEU A 399 -5.66 -10.82 14.49
N ASN A 400 -6.90 -11.29 14.62
CA ASN A 400 -7.20 -12.59 15.23
C ASN A 400 -7.89 -13.49 14.20
N LEU A 401 -7.42 -14.72 14.08
CA LEU A 401 -8.09 -15.77 13.33
C LEU A 401 -8.88 -16.63 14.31
N LYS A 402 -10.15 -16.90 14.01
CA LYS A 402 -10.99 -17.76 14.83
C LYS A 402 -11.81 -18.67 13.93
N SER A 403 -12.14 -19.86 14.41
CA SER A 403 -13.27 -20.60 13.84
C SER A 403 -14.57 -20.16 14.54
N THR A 404 -15.72 -20.61 14.04
CA THR A 404 -17.04 -20.16 14.53
C THR A 404 -17.21 -20.37 16.04
N MET A 405 -16.74 -21.50 16.57
CA MET A 405 -16.83 -21.87 17.99
C MET A 405 -15.46 -22.30 18.56
N GLY A 406 -14.37 -22.05 17.84
CA GLY A 406 -13.00 -22.34 18.26
C GLY A 406 -12.34 -21.18 18.99
N LYS A 407 -11.18 -21.44 19.59
CA LYS A 407 -10.38 -20.41 20.25
C LYS A 407 -9.84 -19.42 19.22
N ALA A 408 -9.81 -18.14 19.59
CA ALA A 408 -9.18 -17.11 18.77
C ALA A 408 -7.65 -17.17 18.90
N ILE A 409 -6.96 -17.19 17.77
CA ILE A 409 -5.50 -17.16 17.67
C ILE A 409 -5.10 -15.79 17.14
N ARG A 410 -4.18 -15.13 17.83
CA ARG A 410 -3.69 -13.81 17.44
C ARG A 410 -2.52 -13.97 16.48
N ILE A 411 -2.61 -13.33 15.31
CA ILE A 411 -1.56 -13.34 14.28
C ILE A 411 -0.75 -12.03 14.31
N TYR A 412 -1.36 -10.91 14.76
CA TYR A 412 -0.73 -9.59 14.87
C TYR A 412 -1.26 -8.82 16.09
#